data_AF-A0A383CKB0-F1
#
_entry.id   AF-A0A383CKB0-F1
#
_cell.length_a   1.000
_cell.length_b   1.000
_cell.length_c   1.000
_cell.angle_alpha   90.00
_cell.angle_beta   90.00
_cell.angle_gamma   90.00
#
_symmetry.space_group_name_H-M   'P 1'
#
loop_
_entity.id
_entity.type
_entity.pdbx_description
1 polymer ?
#
loop_
_entity_poly.entity_id
_entity_poly.type
_entity_poly.pdbx_seq_one_letter_code
_entity_poly.pdbx_strand_id
1 'polypeptide(L)'
;MKNNKPKINKGARTYLKSAIKAASHPIRNKILKILKAGPQSTPSLEKETGENRYNLYHHLDVLVNSDLVKESNDSKKIYSLNTPKNPNTAVFIFNEDDFMKDFSTWNMMLDGLEKIEGDKIPIRGKIIQAEICLTYR
;
A
#
# COMPACT_ATOMS: atom_id res chain seq x y z
N MET A 1 38.86 5.17 -2.87
CA MET A 1 37.69 4.54 -3.51
C MET A 1 36.58 5.56 -3.61
N LYS A 2 36.07 5.85 -4.82
CA LYS A 2 35.00 6.85 -5.04
C LYS A 2 33.69 6.33 -4.47
N ASN A 3 33.17 6.98 -3.43
CA ASN A 3 31.82 6.76 -2.89
C ASN A 3 30.77 7.21 -3.91
N ASN A 4 30.41 6.34 -4.86
CA ASN A 4 29.22 6.51 -5.69
C ASN A 4 27.98 6.17 -4.84
N LYS A 5 27.52 7.12 -4.03
CA LYS A 5 26.16 7.05 -3.50
C LYS A 5 25.21 7.14 -4.71
N PRO A 6 24.33 6.16 -4.96
CA PRO A 6 23.37 6.27 -6.05
C PRO A 6 22.52 7.52 -5.79
N LYS A 7 22.55 8.43 -6.76
CA LYS A 7 21.83 9.70 -6.72
C LYS A 7 20.35 9.36 -6.95
N ILE A 8 19.67 8.91 -5.90
CA ILE A 8 18.24 8.56 -5.94
C ILE A 8 17.52 9.76 -6.55
N ASN A 9 16.93 9.56 -7.72
CA ASN A 9 16.26 10.59 -8.49
C ASN A 9 15.19 11.24 -7.60
N LYS A 10 15.24 12.58 -7.44
CA LYS A 10 14.24 13.32 -6.65
C LYS A 10 12.82 13.01 -7.11
N GLY A 11 12.61 12.71 -8.40
CA GLY A 11 11.34 12.24 -8.94
C GLY A 11 10.86 10.93 -8.32
N ALA A 12 11.74 9.92 -8.17
CA ALA A 12 11.39 8.63 -7.56
C ALA A 12 10.93 8.77 -6.10
N ARG A 13 11.50 9.73 -5.35
CA ARG A 13 11.02 10.06 -3.98
C ARG A 13 9.62 10.67 -4.00
N THR A 14 9.29 11.50 -4.98
CA THR A 14 7.95 12.08 -5.13
C THR A 14 6.92 11.00 -5.48
N TYR A 15 7.25 10.11 -6.42
CA TYR A 15 6.38 8.97 -6.79
C TYR A 15 6.14 8.02 -5.61
N LEU A 16 7.19 7.74 -4.84
CA LEU A 16 7.05 6.93 -3.63
C LEU A 16 6.14 7.61 -2.60
N LYS A 17 6.32 8.92 -2.38
CA LYS A 17 5.49 9.69 -1.45
C LYS A 17 4.02 9.74 -1.91
N SER A 18 3.76 9.83 -3.22
CA SER A 18 2.40 9.79 -3.75
C SER A 18 1.79 8.39 -3.65
N ALA A 19 2.56 7.33 -3.92
CA ALA A 19 2.12 5.94 -3.79
C ALA A 19 1.78 5.59 -2.34
N ILE A 20 2.65 5.94 -1.37
CA ILE A 20 2.36 5.75 0.06
C ILE A 20 1.08 6.49 0.43
N LYS A 21 1.01 7.81 0.16
CA LYS A 21 -0.17 8.63 0.47
C LYS A 21 -1.46 8.10 -0.18
N ALA A 22 -1.38 7.56 -1.38
CA ALA A 22 -2.51 6.93 -2.04
C ALA A 22 -2.92 5.65 -1.30
N ALA A 23 -1.98 4.77 -0.98
CA ALA A 23 -2.27 3.49 -0.35
C ALA A 23 -2.70 3.58 1.14
N SER A 24 -2.35 4.66 1.85
CA SER A 24 -2.69 4.89 3.28
C SER A 24 -4.18 5.15 3.56
N HIS A 25 -5.01 5.44 2.55
CA HIS A 25 -6.43 5.75 2.78
C HIS A 25 -7.26 4.47 2.93
N PRO A 26 -8.16 4.36 3.93
CA PRO A 26 -8.85 3.12 4.26
C PRO A 26 -9.52 2.42 3.07
N ILE A 27 -10.27 3.18 2.27
CA ILE A 27 -10.95 2.63 1.08
C ILE A 27 -9.97 2.24 -0.03
N ARG A 28 -8.91 3.02 -0.26
CA ARG A 28 -7.91 2.70 -1.28
C ARG A 28 -7.08 1.49 -0.87
N ASN A 29 -6.75 1.38 0.41
CA ASN A 29 -6.14 0.18 0.98
C ASN A 29 -7.04 -1.06 0.76
N LYS A 30 -8.35 -0.93 1.05
CA LYS A 30 -9.33 -2.00 0.81
C LYS A 30 -9.34 -2.42 -0.66
N ILE A 31 -9.38 -1.47 -1.60
CA ILE A 31 -9.29 -1.72 -3.04
C ILE A 31 -8.00 -2.48 -3.38
N LEU A 32 -6.84 -2.02 -2.90
CA LEU A 32 -5.57 -2.68 -3.16
C LEU A 32 -5.54 -4.12 -2.61
N LYS A 33 -6.11 -4.37 -1.42
CA LYS A 33 -6.24 -5.71 -0.84
C LYS A 33 -7.13 -6.62 -1.68
N ILE A 34 -8.26 -6.12 -2.18
CA ILE A 34 -9.14 -6.86 -3.10
C ILE A 34 -8.38 -7.22 -4.38
N LEU A 35 -7.67 -6.25 -4.97
CA LEU A 35 -6.90 -6.44 -6.20
C LEU A 35 -5.68 -7.37 -6.04
N LYS A 36 -5.20 -7.62 -4.81
CA LYS A 36 -4.21 -8.68 -4.54
C LYS A 36 -4.75 -10.08 -4.83
N ALA A 37 -6.06 -10.30 -4.67
CA ALA A 37 -6.70 -11.58 -4.98
C ALA A 37 -6.89 -11.79 -6.49
N GLY A 38 -6.88 -10.71 -7.29
CA GLY A 38 -6.93 -10.76 -8.75
C GLY A 38 -7.54 -9.50 -9.36
N PRO A 39 -7.51 -9.37 -10.70
CA PRO A 39 -8.13 -8.26 -11.40
C PRO A 39 -9.64 -8.18 -11.13
N GLN A 40 -10.17 -6.96 -10.94
CA GLN A 40 -11.59 -6.73 -10.65
C GLN A 40 -12.20 -5.68 -11.56
N SER A 41 -13.49 -5.82 -11.84
CA SER A 41 -14.28 -4.82 -12.56
C SER A 41 -14.82 -3.74 -11.61
N THR A 42 -15.18 -2.58 -12.15
CA THR A 42 -15.82 -1.51 -11.37
C THR A 42 -17.03 -2.00 -10.55
N PRO A 43 -18.01 -2.75 -11.09
CA PRO A 43 -19.16 -3.22 -10.31
C PRO A 43 -18.78 -4.21 -9.20
N SER A 44 -17.72 -5.00 -9.41
CA SER A 44 -17.23 -5.92 -8.36
C SER A 44 -16.62 -5.14 -7.20
N LEU A 45 -15.79 -4.15 -7.52
CA LEU A 45 -15.19 -3.25 -6.53
C LEU A 45 -16.26 -2.45 -5.77
N GLU A 46 -17.29 -1.95 -6.47
CA GLU A 46 -18.44 -1.25 -5.84
C GLU A 46 -19.09 -2.12 -4.76
N LYS A 47 -19.36 -3.40 -5.08
CA LYS A 47 -19.95 -4.36 -4.16
C LYS A 47 -19.04 -4.70 -2.98
N GLU A 48 -17.75 -4.94 -3.23
CA GLU A 48 -16.81 -5.36 -2.19
C GLU A 48 -16.38 -4.20 -1.28
N THR A 49 -16.24 -2.99 -1.82
CA THR A 49 -15.90 -1.82 -1.01
C THR A 49 -17.11 -1.27 -0.27
N GLY A 50 -18.30 -1.36 -0.85
CA GLY A 50 -19.52 -0.71 -0.36
C GLY A 50 -19.61 0.78 -0.73
N GLU A 51 -18.71 1.26 -1.60
CA GLU A 51 -18.71 2.64 -2.07
C GLU A 51 -19.72 2.85 -3.20
N ASN A 52 -20.24 4.07 -3.31
CA ASN A 52 -20.96 4.46 -4.53
C ASN A 52 -19.98 4.66 -5.70
N ARG A 53 -20.49 4.64 -6.94
CA ARG A 53 -19.67 4.79 -8.16
C ARG A 53 -18.81 6.04 -8.18
N TYR A 54 -19.34 7.19 -7.76
CA TYR A 54 -18.61 8.46 -7.83
C TYR A 54 -17.37 8.45 -6.93
N ASN A 55 -17.54 8.04 -5.67
CA ASN A 55 -16.44 7.89 -4.72
C ASN A 55 -15.43 6.84 -5.18
N LEU A 56 -15.93 5.71 -5.69
CA LEU A 56 -15.08 4.62 -6.18
C LEU A 56 -14.19 5.10 -7.34
N TYR A 57 -14.75 5.82 -8.32
CA TYR A 57 -13.95 6.38 -9.41
C TYR A 57 -12.90 7.35 -8.91
N HIS A 58 -13.24 8.25 -7.98
CA HIS A 58 -12.25 9.15 -7.38
C HIS A 58 -11.10 8.39 -6.72
N HIS A 59 -11.40 7.32 -5.99
CA HIS A 59 -10.37 6.47 -5.38
C HIS A 59 -9.52 5.72 -6.41
N LEU A 60 -10.14 5.20 -7.47
CA LEU A 60 -9.45 4.50 -8.54
C LEU A 60 -8.55 5.44 -9.34
N ASP A 61 -9.01 6.64 -9.67
CA ASP A 61 -8.19 7.65 -10.36
C ASP A 61 -6.94 7.99 -9.55
N VAL A 62 -7.06 8.15 -8.23
CA VAL A 62 -5.89 8.39 -7.36
C VAL A 62 -4.92 7.20 -7.37
N LEU A 63 -5.43 5.96 -7.40
CA LEU A 63 -4.61 4.76 -7.44
C LEU A 63 -3.92 4.56 -8.80
N VAL A 64 -4.60 4.88 -9.90
CA VAL A 64 -4.03 4.84 -11.26
C VAL A 64 -2.97 5.94 -11.41
N ASN A 65 -3.27 7.17 -11.00
CA ASN A 65 -2.33 8.29 -11.06
C ASN A 65 -1.11 8.12 -10.15
N SER A 66 -1.18 7.26 -9.14
CA SER A 66 -0.05 6.90 -8.27
C SER A 66 0.71 5.66 -8.72
N ASP A 67 0.38 5.11 -9.89
CA ASP A 67 1.01 3.94 -10.50
C ASP A 67 0.87 2.64 -9.66
N LEU A 68 -0.11 2.59 -8.75
CA LEU A 68 -0.39 1.41 -7.93
C LEU A 68 -1.36 0.43 -8.60
N VAL A 69 -2.22 0.95 -9.47
CA VAL A 69 -3.25 0.21 -10.19
C VAL A 69 -3.16 0.56 -11.66
N LYS A 70 -3.36 -0.43 -12.53
CA LYS A 70 -3.55 -0.24 -13.97
C LYS A 70 -4.99 -0.56 -14.35
N GLU A 71 -5.49 0.20 -15.30
CA GLU A 71 -6.81 0.04 -15.91
C GLU A 71 -6.66 -0.59 -17.31
N SER A 72 -7.60 -1.47 -17.69
CA SER A 72 -7.70 -1.98 -19.06
C SER A 72 -8.31 -0.96 -20.01
N ASN A 73 -7.86 -0.94 -21.27
CA ASN A 73 -8.41 -0.08 -22.32
C ASN A 73 -9.71 -0.62 -22.95
N ASP A 74 -10.32 -1.65 -22.35
CA ASP A 74 -11.49 -2.31 -22.89
C ASP A 74 -12.79 -1.57 -22.55
N SER A 75 -13.87 -1.89 -23.28
CA SER A 75 -15.22 -1.35 -23.02
C SER A 75 -15.71 -1.61 -21.58
N LYS A 76 -15.16 -2.62 -20.91
CA LYS A 76 -15.34 -2.85 -19.47
C LYS A 76 -14.01 -2.60 -18.76
N LYS A 77 -13.99 -1.54 -17.95
CA LYS A 77 -12.84 -1.18 -17.10
C LYS A 77 -12.56 -2.30 -16.08
N ILE A 78 -11.43 -2.97 -16.26
CA ILE A 78 -10.86 -3.95 -15.33
C ILE A 78 -9.61 -3.33 -14.72
N TYR A 79 -9.52 -3.40 -13.40
CA TYR A 79 -8.40 -2.90 -12.62
C TYR A 79 -7.56 -4.05 -12.11
N SER A 80 -6.25 -3.86 -12.09
CA SER A 80 -5.30 -4.81 -11.50
C SER A 80 -4.15 -4.06 -10.85
N LEU A 81 -3.46 -4.70 -9.91
CA LEU A 81 -2.26 -4.12 -9.33
C LEU A 81 -1.20 -3.90 -10.41
N ASN A 82 -0.53 -2.75 -10.33
CA ASN A 82 0.68 -2.54 -11.09
C ASN A 82 1.87 -3.00 -10.23
N THR A 83 2.38 -4.20 -10.51
CA THR A 83 3.53 -4.79 -9.82
C THR A 83 4.78 -4.66 -10.70
N PRO A 84 5.65 -3.66 -10.47
CA PRO A 84 6.89 -3.54 -11.24
C PRO A 84 7.78 -4.77 -10.98
N LYS A 85 8.39 -5.32 -12.04
CA LYS A 85 9.30 -6.48 -11.93
C LYS A 85 10.49 -6.23 -11.00
N ASN A 86 11.01 -5.00 -11.01
CA ASN A 86 12.12 -4.55 -10.18
C ASN A 86 11.69 -3.31 -9.37
N PRO A 87 11.01 -3.49 -8.23
CA PRO A 87 10.60 -2.37 -7.41
C PRO A 87 11.82 -1.73 -6.74
N ASN A 88 11.96 -0.41 -6.84
CA ASN A 88 12.92 0.34 -6.02
C ASN A 88 12.39 0.52 -4.58
N THR A 89 11.12 0.23 -4.35
CA THR A 89 10.49 0.31 -3.03
C THR A 89 9.31 -0.64 -2.90
N ALA A 90 9.16 -1.28 -1.75
CA ALA A 90 7.96 -2.02 -1.34
C ALA A 90 7.29 -1.30 -0.18
N VAL A 91 5.96 -1.25 -0.19
CA VAL A 91 5.14 -0.66 0.87
C VAL A 91 4.16 -1.72 1.37
N PHE A 92 4.19 -1.98 2.67
CA PHE A 92 3.24 -2.83 3.37
C PHE A 92 2.37 -1.94 4.25
N ILE A 93 1.06 -2.07 4.12
CA ILE A 93 0.11 -1.30 4.91
C ILE A 93 -0.80 -2.27 5.62
N PHE A 94 -0.81 -2.17 6.93
CA PHE A 94 -1.59 -2.99 7.83
C PHE A 94 -2.61 -2.12 8.56
N ASN A 95 -3.79 -2.68 8.79
CA ASN A 95 -4.84 -2.07 9.60
C ASN A 95 -5.19 -2.99 10.80
N GLU A 96 -6.10 -2.51 11.64
CA GLU A 96 -6.60 -3.27 12.79
C GLU A 96 -7.05 -4.69 12.43
N ASP A 97 -7.77 -4.88 11.33
CA ASP A 97 -8.20 -6.21 10.87
C ASP A 97 -7.01 -7.15 10.60
N ASP A 98 -5.91 -6.64 10.06
CA ASP A 98 -4.73 -7.46 9.78
C ASP A 98 -4.01 -7.87 11.07
N PHE A 99 -3.93 -6.96 12.04
CA PHE A 99 -3.35 -7.25 13.35
C PHE A 99 -4.18 -8.29 14.11
N MET A 100 -5.50 -8.19 14.03
CA MET A 100 -6.42 -9.10 14.71
C MET A 100 -6.46 -10.49 14.10
N LYS A 101 -6.19 -10.62 12.78
CA LYS A 101 -6.12 -11.94 12.11
C LYS A 101 -4.95 -12.79 12.59
N ASP A 102 -3.81 -12.17 12.89
CA ASP A 102 -2.63 -12.87 13.40
C ASP A 102 -1.87 -12.00 14.41
N PHE A 103 -2.45 -11.92 15.61
CA PHE A 103 -1.93 -11.10 16.70
C PHE A 103 -0.53 -11.55 17.16
N SER A 104 -0.22 -12.83 17.05
CA SER A 104 1.08 -13.38 17.44
C SER A 104 2.18 -12.87 16.51
N THR A 105 1.98 -13.02 15.19
CA THR A 105 2.93 -12.54 14.19
C THR A 105 3.11 -11.02 14.25
N TRP A 106 2.02 -10.29 14.48
CA TRP A 106 2.08 -8.84 14.68
C TRP A 106 2.96 -8.45 15.89
N ASN A 107 2.78 -9.09 17.04
CA ASN A 107 3.61 -8.79 18.22
C ASN A 107 5.08 -9.16 18.02
N MET A 108 5.38 -10.29 17.36
CA MET A 108 6.76 -10.64 17.03
C MET A 108 7.43 -9.58 16.16
N MET A 109 6.68 -8.98 15.24
CA MET A 109 7.16 -7.88 14.40
C MET A 109 7.45 -6.61 15.22
N LEU A 110 6.56 -6.23 16.15
CA LEU A 110 6.78 -5.11 17.07
C LEU A 110 8.00 -5.33 17.98
N ASP A 111 8.18 -6.56 18.49
CA ASP A 111 9.35 -6.91 19.29
C ASP A 111 10.65 -6.77 18.49
N GLY A 112 10.62 -7.16 17.22
CA GLY A 112 11.74 -6.96 16.29
C GLY A 112 12.07 -5.47 16.10
N LEU A 113 11.06 -4.64 15.89
CA LEU A 113 11.23 -3.18 15.76
C LEU A 113 11.84 -2.55 17.02
N GLU A 114 11.34 -2.89 18.20
CA GLU A 114 11.91 -2.37 19.46
C GLU A 114 13.37 -2.76 19.66
N LYS A 115 13.75 -3.98 19.27
CA LYS A 115 15.15 -4.42 19.34
C LYS A 115 16.05 -3.66 18.38
N ILE A 116 15.55 -3.29 17.20
CA ILE A 116 16.29 -2.54 16.19
C ILE A 116 16.46 -1.08 16.62
N GLU A 117 15.38 -0.44 17.09
CA GLU A 117 15.38 0.97 17.49
C GLU A 117 16.03 1.19 18.87
N GLY A 118 16.05 0.16 19.72
CA GLY A 118 16.57 0.24 21.09
C GLY A 118 15.57 0.83 22.10
N ASP A 119 14.38 1.22 21.63
CA ASP A 119 13.32 1.85 22.43
C ASP A 119 12.00 1.06 22.37
N LYS A 120 11.15 1.28 23.38
CA LYS A 120 9.80 0.67 23.44
C LYS A 120 8.81 1.41 22.55
N ILE A 121 7.97 0.67 21.84
CA ILE A 121 6.87 1.24 21.06
C ILE A 121 5.78 1.71 22.06
N PRO A 122 5.42 3.01 22.04
CA PRO A 122 4.38 3.51 22.95
C PRO A 122 3.02 2.87 22.67
N ILE A 123 2.33 2.48 23.75
CA ILE A 123 0.91 2.07 23.76
C ILE A 123 0.53 1.11 22.61
N ARG A 124 1.22 -0.03 22.51
CA ARG A 124 1.02 -1.06 21.45
C ARG A 124 -0.44 -1.40 21.16
N GLY A 125 -1.28 -1.48 22.20
CA GLY A 125 -2.70 -1.82 22.08
C GLY A 125 -3.58 -0.74 21.43
N LYS A 126 -3.03 0.42 21.07
CA LYS A 126 -3.76 1.49 20.36
C LYS A 126 -3.29 1.68 18.92
N ILE A 127 -2.50 0.74 18.38
CA ILE A 127 -2.08 0.80 16.98
C ILE A 127 -3.26 0.39 16.09
N ILE A 128 -3.78 1.35 15.33
CA ILE A 128 -4.89 1.14 14.39
C ILE A 128 -4.43 0.98 12.93
N GLN A 129 -3.20 1.41 12.63
CA GLN A 129 -2.60 1.35 11.30
C GLN A 129 -1.07 1.32 11.42
N ALA A 130 -0.42 0.59 10.52
CA ALA A 130 1.03 0.57 10.38
C ALA A 130 1.44 0.55 8.92
N GLU A 131 2.49 1.31 8.59
CA GLU A 131 3.04 1.42 7.25
C GLU A 131 4.54 1.09 7.29
N ILE A 132 4.94 0.07 6.55
CA ILE A 132 6.35 -0.32 6.41
C ILE A 132 6.80 -0.03 4.99
N CYS A 133 7.85 0.79 4.87
CA CYS A 133 8.45 1.12 3.59
C CYS A 133 9.86 0.53 3.51
N LEU A 134 10.08 -0.36 2.54
CA LEU A 134 11.38 -0.98 2.28
C LEU A 134 11.94 -0.44 0.97
N THR A 135 13.07 0.26 1.02
CA THR A 135 13.74 0.79 -0.17
C THR A 135 14.89 -0.12 -0.58
N TYR A 136 14.94 -0.50 -1.85
CA TYR A 136 16.00 -1.35 -2.42
C TYR A 136 17.08 -0.48 -3.08
N ARG A 137 18.32 -0.99 -3.13
CA ARG A 137 19.46 -0.35 -3.80
C ARG A 137 19.73 -0.97 -5.16
#